data_AF-A0A3P7PRJ2-F1
#
_entry.id   AF-A0A3P7PRJ2-F1
#
_cell.length_a   1.000
_cell.length_b   1.000
_cell.length_c   1.000
_cell.angle_alpha   90.00
_cell.angle_beta   90.00
_cell.angle_gamma   90.00
#
_symmetry.space_group_name_H-M   'P 1'
#
loop_
_entity.id
_entity.type
_entity.pdbx_description
1 polymer ?
#
loop_
_entity_poly.entity_id
_entity_poly.type
_entity_poly.pdbx_seq_one_letter_code
_entity_poly.pdbx_strand_id
1 'polypeptide(L)'
;MMEWIQSSTLPNSSWTGSMQLMAGIKACTGRRLANHPHFEDKWLRDRTRRVYQVYGRKSMHEVNKILQNENIDYIILEDSICLAPSTGCSTNDIIDITNGEKIDSDLSEADWLAGNEIRFCERVRYQDEEARKYFILVFVNRTFRVYSVINV
;
A
#
# COMPACT_ATOMS: atom_id res chain seq x y z
N MET A 1 -11.59 0.06 -14.02
CA MET A 1 -10.72 -0.66 -13.05
C MET A 1 -11.26 -2.04 -12.73
N MET A 2 -12.47 -2.17 -12.17
CA MET A 2 -13.05 -3.48 -11.84
C MET A 2 -13.13 -4.45 -13.03
N GLU A 3 -13.52 -3.97 -14.22
CA GLU A 3 -13.53 -4.76 -15.45
C GLU A 3 -12.12 -5.25 -15.83
N TRP A 4 -11.12 -4.36 -15.74
CA TRP A 4 -9.72 -4.72 -15.98
C TRP A 4 -9.23 -5.79 -15.01
N ILE A 5 -9.57 -5.69 -13.73
CA ILE A 5 -9.24 -6.73 -12.74
C ILE A 5 -9.87 -8.07 -13.13
N GLN A 6 -11.14 -8.07 -13.56
CA GLN A 6 -11.82 -9.30 -13.98
C GLN A 6 -11.19 -9.94 -15.21
N SER A 7 -10.82 -9.14 -16.22
CA SER A 7 -10.33 -9.62 -17.51
C SER A 7 -8.83 -9.91 -17.55
N SER A 8 -8.03 -9.24 -16.72
CA SER A 8 -6.57 -9.20 -16.87
C SER A 8 -5.81 -9.88 -15.74
N THR A 9 -6.49 -10.37 -14.69
CA THR A 9 -5.82 -11.04 -13.55
C THR A 9 -6.41 -12.41 -13.25
N LEU A 10 -5.62 -13.27 -12.62
CA LEU A 10 -6.05 -14.62 -12.26
C LEU A 10 -7.21 -14.58 -11.23
N PRO A 11 -8.20 -15.48 -11.33
CA PRO A 11 -9.33 -15.54 -10.39
C PRO A 11 -8.93 -15.71 -8.92
N ASN A 12 -7.81 -16.38 -8.66
CA ASN A 12 -7.28 -16.65 -7.33
C ASN A 12 -6.24 -15.61 -6.85
N SER A 13 -6.02 -14.53 -7.60
CA SER A 13 -5.09 -13.48 -7.20
C SER A 13 -5.49 -12.80 -5.89
N SER A 14 -4.48 -12.42 -5.12
CA SER A 14 -4.53 -11.83 -3.79
C SER A 14 -4.18 -10.34 -3.84
N TRP A 15 -5.03 -9.52 -3.24
CA TRP A 15 -5.01 -8.07 -3.36
C TRP A 15 -4.92 -7.39 -2.01
N THR A 16 -4.22 -6.27 -1.96
CA THR A 16 -4.27 -5.32 -0.83
C THR A 16 -4.39 -3.89 -1.31
N GLY A 17 -4.90 -3.03 -0.44
CA GLY A 17 -5.12 -1.61 -0.67
C GLY A 17 -5.96 -1.05 0.46
N SER A 18 -6.60 0.10 0.25
CA SER A 18 -7.48 0.68 1.27
C SER A 18 -8.66 -0.24 1.61
N MET A 19 -9.12 -0.18 2.86
CA MET A 19 -10.16 -1.08 3.37
C MET A 19 -11.46 -0.96 2.56
N GLN A 20 -11.90 0.28 2.31
CA GLN A 20 -13.10 0.57 1.54
C GLN A 20 -13.00 0.06 0.10
N LEU A 21 -11.82 0.16 -0.52
CA LEU A 21 -11.63 -0.31 -1.87
C LEU A 21 -11.63 -1.84 -1.93
N MET A 22 -10.99 -2.51 -0.97
CA MET A 22 -10.93 -3.96 -0.93
C MET A 22 -12.34 -4.58 -0.85
N ALA A 23 -13.25 -3.99 -0.07
CA ALA A 23 -14.65 -4.41 -0.06
C ALA A 23 -15.28 -4.37 -1.47
N GLY A 24 -15.05 -3.27 -2.22
CA GLY A 24 -15.48 -3.13 -3.60
C GLY A 24 -14.85 -4.15 -4.56
N ILE A 25 -13.54 -4.41 -4.42
CA ILE A 25 -12.83 -5.45 -5.20
C ILE A 25 -13.51 -6.80 -4.99
N LYS A 26 -13.75 -7.20 -3.73
CA LYS A 26 -14.36 -8.50 -3.43
C LYS A 26 -15.75 -8.63 -4.02
N ALA A 27 -16.59 -7.61 -3.84
CA ALA A 27 -17.96 -7.61 -4.33
C ALA A 27 -18.05 -7.65 -5.86
N CYS A 28 -17.21 -6.89 -6.56
CA CYS A 28 -17.29 -6.77 -8.02
C CYS A 28 -16.51 -7.86 -8.78
N THR A 29 -15.46 -8.44 -8.21
CA THR A 29 -14.49 -9.26 -8.95
C THR A 29 -14.24 -10.64 -8.34
N GLY A 30 -14.72 -10.87 -7.11
CA GLY A 30 -14.54 -12.13 -6.38
C GLY A 30 -13.11 -12.43 -5.91
N ARG A 31 -12.13 -11.57 -6.23
CA ARG A 31 -10.70 -11.77 -5.92
C ARG A 31 -10.44 -11.92 -4.42
N ARG A 32 -9.30 -12.51 -4.06
CA ARG A 32 -8.90 -12.71 -2.67
C ARG A 32 -8.37 -11.38 -2.12
N LEU A 33 -8.73 -11.07 -0.88
CA LEU A 33 -8.26 -9.88 -0.19
C LEU A 33 -7.32 -10.28 0.94
N ALA A 34 -6.30 -9.47 1.18
CA ALA A 34 -5.38 -9.67 2.29
C ALA A 34 -5.76 -8.90 3.55
N ASN A 35 -6.22 -7.65 3.40
CA ASN A 35 -6.77 -6.85 4.50
C ASN A 35 -8.30 -6.91 4.49
N HIS A 36 -8.88 -7.10 5.69
CA HIS A 36 -10.32 -7.24 5.91
C HIS A 36 -10.77 -6.41 7.12
N PRO A 37 -11.95 -5.75 7.09
CA PRO A 37 -12.48 -4.95 8.20
C PRO A 37 -12.94 -5.72 9.44
N HIS A 38 -12.53 -6.97 9.62
CA HIS A 38 -12.86 -7.74 10.82
C HIS A 38 -11.85 -7.45 11.93
N PHE A 39 -12.07 -6.34 12.62
CA PHE A 39 -11.20 -5.90 13.72
C PHE A 39 -11.31 -6.77 14.97
N GLU A 40 -12.26 -7.70 15.06
CA GLU A 40 -12.42 -8.61 16.21
C GLU A 40 -11.33 -9.70 16.21
N ASP A 41 -10.93 -10.16 15.03
CA ASP A 41 -9.93 -11.21 14.86
C ASP A 41 -8.50 -10.64 14.92
N LYS A 42 -7.71 -11.14 15.87
CA LYS A 42 -6.32 -10.67 16.08
C LYS A 42 -5.44 -10.92 14.86
N TRP A 43 -5.55 -12.10 14.25
CA TRP A 43 -4.73 -12.46 13.10
C TRP A 43 -5.02 -11.55 11.91
N LEU A 44 -6.29 -11.22 11.66
CA LEU A 44 -6.69 -10.28 10.60
C LEU A 44 -6.20 -8.84 10.86
N ARG A 45 -6.24 -8.38 12.12
CA ARG A 45 -5.64 -7.08 12.50
C ARG A 45 -4.14 -7.06 12.25
N ASP A 46 -3.43 -8.08 12.71
CA ASP A 46 -1.97 -8.16 12.56
C ASP A 46 -1.58 -8.25 11.07
N ARG A 47 -2.34 -8.99 10.26
CA ARG A 47 -2.15 -9.06 8.81
C ARG A 47 -2.37 -7.72 8.13
N THR A 48 -3.45 -7.02 8.48
CA THR A 48 -3.74 -5.68 7.96
C THR A 48 -2.62 -4.69 8.32
N ARG A 49 -2.12 -4.73 9.57
CA ARG A 49 -0.98 -3.90 10.00
C ARG A 49 0.27 -4.14 9.16
N ARG A 50 0.55 -5.40 8.80
CA ARG A 50 1.71 -5.74 7.95
C ARG A 50 1.54 -5.19 6.53
N VAL A 51 0.43 -5.47 5.86
CA VAL A 51 0.25 -5.01 4.47
C VAL A 51 0.06 -3.49 4.36
N TYR A 52 -0.43 -2.82 5.41
CA TYR A 52 -0.54 -1.35 5.44
C TYR A 52 0.78 -0.60 5.52
N GLN A 53 1.91 -1.31 5.69
CA GLN A 53 3.23 -0.71 5.60
C GLN A 53 3.52 -0.11 4.20
N VAL A 54 2.70 -0.40 3.19
CA VAL A 54 2.70 0.33 1.90
C VAL A 54 2.44 1.83 2.06
N TYR A 55 1.80 2.27 3.15
CA TYR A 55 1.58 3.69 3.44
C TYR A 55 2.64 4.31 4.36
N GLY A 56 3.63 3.53 4.80
CA GLY A 56 4.68 4.00 5.69
C GLY A 56 5.97 4.37 4.97
N ARG A 57 6.96 4.78 5.77
CA ARG A 57 8.35 5.04 5.36
C ARG A 57 9.15 3.74 5.38
N LYS A 58 9.04 2.98 4.30
CA LYS A 58 9.78 1.73 4.10
C LYS A 58 10.39 1.68 2.71
N SER A 59 11.54 1.03 2.62
CA SER A 59 12.21 0.78 1.35
C SER A 59 11.37 -0.13 0.43
N MET A 60 11.65 -0.08 -0.89
CA MET A 60 11.00 -0.95 -1.87
C MET A 60 11.19 -2.42 -1.52
N HIS A 61 12.41 -2.78 -1.10
CA HIS A 61 12.76 -4.13 -0.69
C HIS A 61 11.98 -4.61 0.54
N GLU A 62 11.89 -3.79 1.60
CA GLU A 62 11.14 -4.19 2.80
C GLU A 62 9.65 -4.39 2.52
N VAL A 63 9.02 -3.47 1.77
CA VAL A 63 7.60 -3.60 1.42
C VAL A 63 7.39 -4.84 0.57
N ASN A 64 8.26 -5.11 -0.40
CA ASN A 64 8.18 -6.31 -1.22
C ASN A 64 8.28 -7.59 -0.39
N LYS A 65 9.24 -7.66 0.54
CA LYS A 65 9.38 -8.80 1.47
C LYS A 65 8.14 -9.01 2.32
N ILE A 66 7.55 -7.94 2.84
CA ILE A 66 6.29 -8.02 3.62
C ILE A 66 5.16 -8.59 2.74
N LEU A 67 5.01 -8.09 1.53
CA LEU A 67 3.94 -8.49 0.62
C LEU A 67 4.09 -9.93 0.11
N GLN A 68 5.33 -10.38 -0.16
CA GLN A 68 5.61 -11.77 -0.50
C GLN A 68 5.28 -12.71 0.67
N ASN A 69 5.69 -12.37 1.89
CA ASN A 69 5.37 -13.15 3.09
C ASN A 69 3.84 -13.28 3.31
N GLU A 70 3.08 -12.28 2.87
CA GLU A 70 1.61 -12.26 2.95
C GLU A 70 0.90 -12.82 1.72
N ASN A 71 1.64 -13.36 0.75
CA ASN A 71 1.15 -13.88 -0.53
C ASN A 71 0.25 -12.87 -1.26
N ILE A 72 0.80 -11.68 -1.51
CA ILE A 72 0.11 -10.60 -2.23
C ILE A 72 0.60 -10.54 -3.68
N ASP A 73 -0.33 -10.57 -4.63
CA ASP A 73 -0.02 -10.47 -6.06
C ASP A 73 -0.11 -9.02 -6.55
N TYR A 74 -1.05 -8.25 -6.01
CA TYR A 74 -1.31 -6.87 -6.44
C TYR A 74 -1.55 -5.92 -5.26
N ILE A 75 -1.00 -4.71 -5.38
CA ILE A 75 -1.30 -3.57 -4.52
C ILE A 75 -2.11 -2.54 -5.30
N ILE A 76 -3.15 -1.97 -4.69
CA ILE A 76 -3.85 -0.79 -5.21
C ILE A 76 -3.59 0.40 -4.30
N LEU A 77 -3.02 1.45 -4.88
CA LEU A 77 -2.73 2.72 -4.20
C LEU A 77 -3.65 3.82 -4.71
N GLU A 78 -4.19 4.60 -3.76
CA GLU A 78 -5.06 5.75 -4.00
C GLU A 78 -4.34 7.04 -3.64
N ASP A 79 -4.38 8.03 -4.53
CA ASP A 79 -3.72 9.32 -4.31
C ASP A 79 -4.28 10.05 -3.07
N SER A 80 -5.59 9.90 -2.80
CA SER A 80 -6.27 10.48 -1.63
C SER A 80 -5.78 9.95 -0.28
N ILE A 81 -5.08 8.82 -0.25
CA ILE A 81 -4.52 8.20 0.96
C ILE A 81 -3.01 8.33 0.96
N CYS A 82 -2.38 8.03 -0.18
CA CYS A 82 -0.91 8.05 -0.29
C CYS A 82 -0.35 9.46 -0.20
N LEU A 83 -1.06 10.45 -0.73
CA LEU A 83 -0.66 11.85 -0.76
C LEU A 83 -1.55 12.71 0.16
N ALA A 84 -2.19 12.07 1.15
CA ALA A 84 -3.02 12.79 2.11
C ALA A 84 -2.14 13.74 2.93
N PRO A 85 -2.54 15.01 3.12
CA PRO A 85 -1.83 15.90 4.01
C PRO A 85 -1.87 15.35 5.44
N SER A 86 -0.82 15.61 6.22
CA SER A 86 -0.81 15.26 7.65
C SER A 86 -1.90 16.04 8.38
N THR A 87 -2.79 15.29 9.03
CA THR A 87 -3.90 15.82 9.86
C THR A 87 -3.83 15.28 11.29
N GLY A 88 -2.80 14.47 11.62
CA GLY A 88 -2.69 13.72 12.86
C GLY A 88 -3.59 12.47 12.91
N CYS A 89 -4.40 12.23 11.86
CA CYS A 89 -5.32 11.10 11.78
C CYS A 89 -5.43 10.49 10.37
N SER A 90 -4.67 10.99 9.40
CA SER A 90 -4.59 10.42 8.07
C SER A 90 -3.97 9.01 8.12
N THR A 91 -4.18 8.19 7.09
CA THR A 91 -3.69 6.79 7.13
C THR A 91 -2.16 6.72 7.19
N ASN A 92 -1.48 7.56 6.41
CA ASN A 92 -0.03 7.73 6.46
C ASN A 92 0.42 8.18 7.87
N ASP A 93 -0.25 9.16 8.50
CA ASP A 93 0.08 9.56 9.87
C ASP A 93 -0.08 8.41 10.86
N ILE A 94 -1.18 7.66 10.78
CA ILE A 94 -1.44 6.53 11.67
C ILE A 94 -0.34 5.47 11.50
N ILE A 95 0.06 5.16 10.26
CA ILE A 95 1.12 4.17 10.03
C ILE A 95 2.46 4.66 10.57
N ASP A 96 2.82 5.92 10.33
CA ASP A 96 4.04 6.54 10.86
C ASP A 96 4.05 6.49 12.41
N ILE A 97 2.97 6.92 13.07
CA ILE A 97 2.81 6.86 14.54
C ILE A 97 2.98 5.41 15.03
N THR A 98 2.35 4.44 14.38
CA THR A 98 2.45 3.02 14.79
C THR A 98 3.83 2.41 14.56
N ASN A 99 4.64 3.03 13.70
CA ASN A 99 6.03 2.65 13.45
C ASN A 99 7.02 3.42 14.35
N GLY A 100 6.55 4.41 15.12
CA GLY A 100 7.40 5.26 15.95
C GLY A 100 8.04 6.44 15.18
N GLU A 101 7.54 6.72 13.98
CA GLU A 101 7.99 7.84 13.13
C GLU A 101 7.21 9.12 13.45
N LYS A 102 7.82 10.27 13.17
CA LYS A 102 7.14 11.57 13.21
C LYS A 102 6.21 11.71 11.99
N ILE A 103 5.02 12.24 12.22
CA ILE A 103 4.07 12.63 11.16
C ILE A 103 4.54 13.90 10.46
N ASP A 104 4.06 14.18 9.25
CA ASP A 104 4.62 15.30 8.48
C ASP A 104 4.43 16.66 9.15
N SER A 105 3.35 16.84 9.91
CA SER A 105 3.11 18.09 10.66
C SER A 105 4.07 18.31 11.83
N ASP A 106 4.74 17.26 12.31
CA ASP A 106 5.66 17.32 13.44
C ASP A 106 7.14 17.37 12.99
N LEU A 107 7.39 17.29 11.67
CA LEU A 107 8.73 17.35 11.10
C LEU A 107 9.23 18.79 11.05
N SER A 108 10.38 19.03 11.65
CA SER A 108 11.14 20.25 11.49
C SER A 108 11.90 20.26 10.16
N GLU A 109 12.37 21.43 9.72
CA GLU A 109 13.25 21.55 8.55
C GLU A 109 14.51 20.67 8.69
N ALA A 110 15.05 20.54 9.91
CA ALA A 110 16.17 19.66 10.19
C ALA A 110 15.82 18.18 10.00
N ASP A 111 14.60 17.75 10.34
CA ASP A 111 14.15 16.37 10.12
C ASP A 111 14.06 16.05 8.61
N TRP A 112 13.59 17.00 7.81
CA TRP A 112 13.57 16.84 6.35
C TRP A 112 14.97 16.81 5.74
N LEU A 113 15.87 17.69 6.19
CA LEU A 113 17.27 17.74 5.74
C LEU A 113 18.07 16.51 6.19
N ALA A 114 17.72 15.90 7.32
CA ALA A 114 18.31 14.65 7.80
C ALA A 114 17.92 13.42 6.95
N GLY A 115 17.09 13.61 5.91
CA GLY A 115 16.76 12.57 4.95
C GLY A 115 15.62 11.67 5.39
N ASN A 116 14.57 12.25 5.99
CA ASN A 116 13.37 11.47 6.31
C ASN A 116 12.89 10.73 5.05
N GLU A 117 12.80 9.40 5.15
CA GLU A 117 12.54 8.56 3.97
C GLU A 117 11.18 8.92 3.39
N ILE A 118 11.17 9.17 2.08
CA ILE A 118 9.93 9.33 1.32
C ILE A 118 9.12 8.04 1.47
N ARG A 119 7.82 8.16 1.74
CA ARG A 119 6.94 6.99 1.91
C ARG A 119 6.97 6.10 0.68
N PHE A 120 6.81 4.80 0.88
CA PHE A 120 6.79 3.82 -0.21
C PHE A 120 5.82 4.22 -1.31
N CYS A 121 4.60 4.59 -0.92
CA CYS A 121 3.52 4.91 -1.85
C CYS A 121 3.78 6.15 -2.71
N GLU A 122 4.59 7.09 -2.23
CA GLU A 122 5.07 8.24 -2.99
C GLU A 122 6.18 7.82 -3.94
N ARG A 123 7.17 7.09 -3.43
CA ARG A 123 8.37 6.70 -4.17
C ARG A 123 8.07 5.74 -5.32
N VAL A 124 7.18 4.76 -5.12
CA VAL A 124 6.88 3.71 -6.11
C VAL A 124 6.31 4.27 -7.42
N ARG A 125 5.71 5.46 -7.38
CA ARG A 125 5.10 6.15 -8.54
C ARG A 125 6.12 6.50 -9.62
N TYR A 126 7.37 6.78 -9.23
CA TYR A 126 8.42 7.17 -10.17
C TYR A 126 8.91 6.00 -11.00
N GLN A 127 8.67 4.76 -10.56
CA GLN A 127 9.10 3.54 -11.24
C GLN A 127 10.58 3.66 -11.64
N ASP A 128 11.44 4.03 -10.68
CA ASP A 128 12.89 4.03 -10.83
C ASP A 128 13.44 2.60 -10.97
N GLU A 129 14.74 2.45 -11.19
CA GLU A 129 15.36 1.12 -11.38
C GLU A 129 15.15 0.22 -10.16
N GLU A 130 15.14 0.77 -8.94
CA GLU A 130 14.91 0.01 -7.71
C GLU A 130 13.45 -0.44 -7.60
N ALA A 131 12.49 0.46 -7.79
CA ALA A 131 11.06 0.16 -7.70
C ALA A 131 10.67 -0.92 -8.72
N ARG A 132 11.18 -0.86 -9.95
CA ARG A 132 10.88 -1.86 -10.99
C ARG A 132 11.45 -3.25 -10.72
N LYS A 133 12.43 -3.40 -9.83
CA LYS A 133 12.92 -4.72 -9.38
C LYS A 133 11.86 -5.45 -8.56
N TYR A 134 10.96 -4.71 -7.91
CA TYR A 134 10.00 -5.26 -6.94
C TYR A 134 8.53 -5.05 -7.32
N PHE A 135 8.21 -4.01 -8.10
CA PHE A 135 6.85 -3.58 -8.40
C PHE A 135 6.73 -3.09 -9.85
N ILE A 136 5.76 -3.63 -10.58
CA ILE A 136 5.46 -3.21 -11.95
C ILE A 136 4.11 -2.50 -11.97
N LEU A 137 4.07 -1.25 -12.44
CA LEU A 137 2.81 -0.55 -12.69
C LEU A 137 2.04 -1.24 -13.84
N VAL A 138 0.88 -1.82 -13.54
CA VAL A 138 0.08 -2.61 -14.50
C VAL A 138 -1.24 -1.96 -14.87
N PHE A 139 -1.74 -1.03 -14.05
CA PHE A 139 -2.94 -0.25 -14.35
C PHE A 139 -2.85 1.12 -13.69
N VAL A 140 -3.31 2.14 -14.40
CA VAL A 140 -3.42 3.51 -13.88
C VAL A 140 -4.72 4.14 -14.37
N ASN A 141 -5.38 4.87 -13.48
CA ASN A 141 -6.41 5.83 -13.85
C ASN A 141 -6.22 7.12 -13.04
N ARG A 142 -7.22 8.02 -13.05
CA ARG A 142 -7.14 9.32 -12.36
C ARG A 142 -6.93 9.22 -10.84
N THR A 143 -7.36 8.13 -10.20
CA THR A 143 -7.40 8.01 -8.73
C THR A 143 -6.53 6.86 -8.22
N PHE A 144 -6.44 5.77 -9.00
CA PHE A 144 -5.88 4.50 -8.59
C PHE A 144 -4.67 4.12 -9.45
N ARG A 145 -3.66 3.56 -8.81
CA ARG A 145 -2.52 2.87 -9.45
C ARG A 145 -2.45 1.46 -8.91
N VAL A 146 -2.34 0.49 -9.81
CA VAL A 146 -2.19 -0.92 -9.47
C VAL A 146 -0.79 -1.35 -9.83
N TYR A 147 -0.09 -1.96 -8.86
CA TYR A 147 1.21 -2.55 -9.09
C TYR A 147 1.15 -4.05 -8.86
N SER A 148 1.77 -4.81 -9.77
CA SER A 148 2.06 -6.23 -9.56
C SER A 148 3.30 -6.35 -8.68
N VAL A 149 3.24 -7.24 -7.70
CA VAL A 149 4.36 -7.57 -6.81
C VAL A 149 5.23 -8.64 -7.48
N ILE A 150 6.53 -8.37 -7.63
CA ILE A 150 7.49 -9.33 -8.19
C ILE A 150 7.96 -10.27 -7.07
N ASN A 151 7.96 -11.57 -7.37
CA ASN A 151 8.65 -12.59 -6.57
C ASN A 151 10.14 -12.56 -6.90
N VAL A 152 10.95 -12.19 -5.93
CA VAL A 152 12.41 -12.03 -6.00
C VAL A 152 13.08 -13.09 -5.15
#